data_AF-A0A956AHL3-F1
#
_entry.id   AF-A0A956AHL3-F1
#
_cell.length_a   1.000
_cell.length_b   1.000
_cell.length_c   1.000
_cell.angle_alpha   90.00
_cell.angle_beta   90.00
_cell.angle_gamma   90.00
#
_symmetry.space_group_name_H-M   'P 1'
#
loop_
_entity.id
_entity.type
_entity.pdbx_description
1 polymer ?
#
loop_
_entity_poly.entity_id
_entity_poly.type
_entity_poly.pdbx_seq_one_letter_code
_entity_poly.pdbx_strand_id
1 'polypeptide(L)'
;MPSRFAACVVVAAATALALPACHRDRATPAEKAPPPTLRIVAVTDLDGYLEPCGCTSNPLGGIDRLAARVEELKGEGVPALFVAAGPLFFGPGHGGSPESATQDLWRAQLVASVLNRLGLAYAASGPSDLAQGARVYGELVARLGAHIVPAPRGGDATASAGAETQPAGLWFTRVGSTDVAVVAATEPGADAPAADTETKPAAAEEGEAAGAAAGGATGATPKREKTPPATIFDAAHFAAIGAAIAKREPRVVVALVRGSRAFAREVATATHATFVIEGGLDQPDPIPPTSIGDGSFLMNAGRQGQGVVELDVYLRKPGLGLADKSVWSQQGRADALDEEIGSLEARIEGWERSKDVNPSDLAAQKARLARMRAERDAIAKPIGVEANENAFVARYFPFPHSAATDPKVTALVDAYAVRVNQHNKVALAGLTPVPAKPGQPVYVGSDACRSCHEPAYLWWKGHPHGYAYSTLVKVHKEYNLDCVGCHVTGYMKPGGSTVTHNLGGALENVGCENCHGPGSAHVKDPSVPMARTDPPESVCLQCHTPEHSDRFNYEAYRRSLLVPGHGMAM
;
A
#
# COMPACT_ATOMS: atom_id res chain seq x y z
N MET A 1 -68.64 -1.14 -40.75
CA MET A 1 -68.52 -0.70 -42.15
C MET A 1 -68.13 0.78 -42.16
N PRO A 2 -67.08 1.20 -42.89
CA PRO A 2 -66.39 2.46 -42.66
C PRO A 2 -66.78 3.58 -43.65
N SER A 3 -66.50 4.83 -43.28
CA SER A 3 -66.37 6.00 -44.18
C SER A 3 -65.31 6.94 -43.58
N ARG A 4 -64.04 6.88 -44.01
CA ARG A 4 -63.38 7.62 -45.12
C ARG A 4 -63.39 9.15 -44.98
N PHE A 5 -62.23 9.73 -44.67
CA PHE A 5 -61.61 10.98 -45.18
C PHE A 5 -60.19 11.06 -44.57
N ALA A 6 -59.14 10.59 -45.25
CA ALA A 6 -58.26 11.31 -46.19
C ALA A 6 -57.51 12.52 -45.57
N ALA A 7 -56.25 12.30 -45.18
CA ALA A 7 -55.29 13.36 -44.86
C ALA A 7 -54.05 13.22 -45.76
N CYS A 8 -53.72 14.30 -46.46
CA CYS A 8 -52.59 14.44 -47.38
C CYS A 8 -51.25 14.27 -46.67
N VAL A 9 -50.38 13.42 -47.22
CA VAL A 9 -48.95 13.34 -46.87
C VAL A 9 -48.17 14.16 -47.88
N VAL A 10 -47.48 15.20 -47.41
CA VAL A 10 -46.47 15.94 -48.17
C VAL A 10 -45.18 15.12 -48.15
N VAL A 11 -44.74 14.67 -49.33
CA VAL A 11 -43.45 14.00 -49.53
C VAL A 11 -42.37 15.05 -49.71
N ALA A 12 -41.46 15.17 -48.75
CA ALA A 12 -40.22 15.92 -48.90
C ALA A 12 -39.14 14.98 -49.47
N ALA A 13 -38.67 15.27 -50.69
CA ALA A 13 -37.57 14.57 -51.32
C ALA A 13 -36.23 15.03 -50.72
N ALA A 14 -35.51 14.11 -50.06
CA ALA A 14 -34.13 14.31 -49.64
C ALA A 14 -33.19 13.62 -50.66
N THR A 15 -32.40 14.43 -51.35
CA THR A 15 -31.31 14.00 -52.23
C THR A 15 -30.16 13.42 -51.40
N ALA A 16 -29.92 12.12 -51.54
CA ALA A 16 -28.77 11.45 -50.94
C ALA A 16 -27.49 11.71 -51.76
N LEU A 17 -26.55 12.47 -51.19
CA LEU A 17 -25.16 12.46 -51.64
C LEU A 17 -24.52 11.14 -51.20
N ALA A 18 -24.00 10.37 -52.16
CA ALA A 18 -23.26 9.14 -51.92
C ALA A 18 -21.89 9.44 -51.30
N LEU A 19 -21.70 9.04 -50.04
CA LEU A 19 -20.38 8.91 -49.41
C LEU A 19 -19.79 7.53 -49.75
N PRO A 20 -18.47 7.42 -50.00
CA PRO A 20 -17.85 6.14 -50.30
C PRO A 20 -17.93 5.21 -49.08
N ALA A 21 -18.38 3.97 -49.33
CA ALA A 21 -18.52 2.94 -48.32
C ALA A 21 -17.16 2.65 -47.66
N CYS A 22 -17.02 3.01 -46.39
CA CYS A 22 -15.95 2.48 -45.54
C CYS A 22 -16.18 0.98 -45.40
N HIS A 23 -15.42 0.17 -46.15
CA HIS A 23 -15.19 -1.23 -45.82
C HIS A 23 -14.60 -1.25 -44.39
N ARG A 24 -15.44 -1.60 -43.41
CA ARG A 24 -14.95 -2.08 -42.13
C ARG A 24 -14.30 -3.43 -42.41
N ASP A 25 -12.99 -3.44 -42.53
CA ASP A 25 -12.22 -4.66 -42.32
C ASP A 25 -12.67 -5.22 -40.97
N ARG A 26 -13.36 -6.36 -41.02
CA ARG A 26 -13.58 -7.18 -39.83
C ARG A 26 -12.18 -7.55 -39.35
N ALA A 27 -11.73 -6.92 -38.28
CA ALA A 27 -10.61 -7.43 -37.51
C ALA A 27 -10.90 -8.91 -37.24
N THR A 28 -10.05 -9.78 -37.76
CA THR A 28 -10.01 -11.20 -37.40
C THR A 28 -9.95 -11.27 -35.88
N PRO A 29 -10.75 -12.15 -35.22
CA PRO A 29 -10.61 -12.35 -33.78
C PRO A 29 -9.15 -12.66 -33.48
N ALA A 30 -8.53 -11.88 -32.61
CA ALA A 30 -7.16 -12.14 -32.17
C ALA A 30 -7.08 -13.59 -31.71
N GLU A 31 -6.18 -14.36 -32.32
CA GLU A 31 -5.94 -15.75 -31.95
C GLU A 31 -5.65 -15.80 -30.45
N LYS A 32 -6.47 -16.56 -29.71
CA LYS A 32 -6.39 -16.61 -28.25
C LYS A 32 -5.01 -17.13 -27.88
N ALA A 33 -4.25 -16.35 -27.11
CA ALA A 33 -2.91 -16.72 -26.69
C ALA A 33 -2.91 -18.16 -26.12
N PRO A 34 -1.87 -18.96 -26.41
CA PRO A 34 -1.81 -20.32 -25.90
C PRO A 34 -1.84 -20.31 -24.36
N PRO A 35 -2.26 -21.38 -23.67
CA PRO A 35 -2.25 -21.39 -22.22
C PRO A 35 -0.81 -21.32 -21.68
N PRO A 36 -0.53 -20.54 -20.63
CA PRO A 36 0.81 -20.48 -20.04
C PRO A 36 1.25 -21.83 -19.46
N THR A 37 2.56 -22.05 -19.38
CA THR A 37 3.14 -23.26 -18.78
C THR A 37 2.94 -23.26 -17.26
N LEU A 38 3.11 -22.09 -16.64
CA LEU A 38 2.81 -21.85 -15.23
C LEU A 38 2.50 -20.36 -15.02
N ARG A 39 1.86 -20.05 -13.89
CA ARG A 39 1.61 -18.69 -13.43
C ARG A 39 2.28 -18.45 -12.08
N ILE A 40 2.89 -17.29 -11.90
CA ILE A 40 3.31 -16.79 -10.59
C ILE A 40 2.35 -15.66 -10.24
N VAL A 41 1.76 -15.73 -9.05
CA VAL A 41 0.91 -14.67 -8.49
C VAL A 41 1.67 -14.10 -7.32
N ALA A 42 1.91 -12.79 -7.31
CA ALA A 42 2.79 -12.15 -6.33
C ALA A 42 2.15 -10.91 -5.70
N VAL A 43 2.25 -10.83 -4.37
CA VAL A 43 1.91 -9.63 -3.57
C VAL A 43 3.16 -9.11 -2.88
N THR A 44 3.20 -7.80 -2.64
CA THR A 44 4.31 -7.14 -1.94
C THR A 44 3.78 -6.26 -0.82
N ASP A 45 4.55 -6.15 0.27
CA ASP A 45 4.33 -5.19 1.36
C ASP A 45 2.88 -5.15 1.87
N LEU A 46 2.29 -6.30 2.23
CA LEU A 46 0.89 -6.34 2.70
C LEU A 46 0.69 -5.58 4.02
N ASP A 47 1.73 -5.48 4.85
CA ASP A 47 1.77 -4.63 6.06
C ASP A 47 0.63 -4.87 7.07
N GLY A 48 -0.05 -6.02 7.00
CA GLY A 48 -1.20 -6.32 7.83
C GLY A 48 -2.52 -5.70 7.35
N TYR A 49 -2.54 -5.02 6.19
CA TYR A 49 -3.75 -4.37 5.66
C TYR A 49 -4.82 -5.39 5.29
N LEU A 50 -6.02 -5.20 5.82
CA LEU A 50 -7.19 -6.05 5.56
C LEU A 50 -8.12 -5.44 4.51
N GLU A 51 -8.19 -4.13 4.49
CA GLU A 51 -9.16 -3.36 3.73
C GLU A 51 -8.51 -2.05 3.32
N PRO A 52 -8.95 -1.45 2.21
CA PRO A 52 -8.40 -0.18 1.83
C PRO A 52 -8.91 0.89 2.81
N CYS A 53 -8.08 1.91 3.07
CA CYS A 53 -8.52 3.09 3.78
C CYS A 53 -9.69 3.72 3.00
N GLY A 54 -10.93 3.45 3.45
CA GLY A 54 -12.18 3.85 2.77
C GLY A 54 -12.40 5.36 2.64
N CYS A 55 -11.37 6.15 2.90
CA CYS A 55 -11.33 7.60 2.93
C CYS A 55 -10.77 8.21 1.63
N THR A 56 -10.10 7.41 0.78
CA THR A 56 -9.58 7.86 -0.51
C THR A 56 -10.65 7.87 -1.61
N SER A 57 -10.38 8.58 -2.71
CA SER A 57 -11.33 8.77 -3.82
C SER A 57 -11.59 7.49 -4.63
N ASN A 58 -10.62 6.57 -4.64
CA ASN A 58 -10.73 5.24 -5.23
C ASN A 58 -9.91 4.27 -4.38
N PRO A 59 -10.42 3.84 -3.22
CA PRO A 59 -9.67 3.03 -2.28
C PRO A 59 -9.28 1.70 -2.93
N LEU A 60 -7.97 1.55 -3.19
CA LEU A 60 -7.39 0.33 -3.72
C LEU A 60 -7.04 -0.61 -2.58
N GLY A 61 -7.29 -1.90 -2.79
CA GLY A 61 -6.89 -2.97 -1.88
C GLY A 61 -8.08 -3.66 -1.23
N GLY A 62 -7.78 -4.51 -0.25
CA GLY A 62 -8.75 -5.39 0.38
C GLY A 62 -8.37 -6.84 0.22
N ILE A 63 -8.14 -7.51 1.35
CA ILE A 63 -7.72 -8.91 1.37
C ILE A 63 -8.81 -9.85 0.85
N ASP A 64 -10.07 -9.42 0.88
CA ASP A 64 -11.21 -10.10 0.26
C ASP A 64 -11.23 -9.95 -1.27
N ARG A 65 -10.80 -8.81 -1.82
CA ARG A 65 -10.58 -8.62 -3.27
C ARG A 65 -9.40 -9.43 -3.78
N LEU A 66 -8.30 -9.44 -3.01
CA LEU A 66 -7.16 -10.33 -3.27
C LEU A 66 -7.62 -11.80 -3.30
N ALA A 67 -8.42 -12.21 -2.31
CA ALA A 67 -8.95 -13.55 -2.24
C ALA A 67 -9.80 -13.91 -3.47
N ALA A 68 -10.72 -13.03 -3.87
CA ALA A 68 -11.55 -13.24 -5.07
C ALA A 68 -10.69 -13.42 -6.32
N ARG A 69 -9.69 -12.55 -6.51
CA ARG A 69 -8.82 -12.62 -7.69
C ARG A 69 -7.96 -13.88 -7.70
N VAL A 70 -7.39 -14.27 -6.57
CA VAL A 70 -6.61 -15.52 -6.47
C VAL A 70 -7.46 -16.74 -6.76
N GLU A 71 -8.70 -16.80 -6.24
CA GLU A 71 -9.62 -17.91 -6.53
C GLU A 71 -10.09 -17.92 -7.99
N GLU A 72 -10.32 -16.75 -8.61
CA GLU A 72 -10.58 -16.62 -10.04
C GLU A 72 -9.42 -17.19 -10.87
N LEU A 73 -8.18 -16.79 -10.57
CA LEU A 73 -6.99 -17.26 -11.27
C LEU A 73 -6.76 -18.77 -11.11
N LYS A 74 -7.06 -19.34 -9.94
CA LYS A 74 -7.04 -20.81 -9.73
C LYS A 74 -8.08 -21.52 -10.59
N GLY A 75 -9.26 -20.91 -10.79
CA GLY A 75 -10.34 -21.43 -11.62
C GLY A 75 -10.00 -21.57 -13.10
N GLU A 76 -8.96 -20.87 -13.58
CA GLU A 76 -8.50 -20.96 -14.97
C GLU A 76 -7.76 -22.26 -15.31
N GLY A 77 -7.37 -23.06 -14.30
CA GLY A 77 -6.71 -24.36 -14.50
C GLY A 77 -5.24 -24.29 -14.92
N VAL A 78 -4.61 -23.12 -14.78
CA VAL A 78 -3.16 -22.94 -14.97
C VAL A 78 -2.42 -23.35 -13.69
N PRO A 79 -1.36 -24.17 -13.76
CA PRO A 79 -0.52 -24.44 -12.61
C PRO A 79 0.07 -23.13 -12.04
N ALA A 80 -0.29 -22.78 -10.81
CA ALA A 80 0.03 -21.49 -10.23
C ALA A 80 0.87 -21.60 -8.95
N LEU A 81 1.75 -20.64 -8.75
CA LEU A 81 2.54 -20.44 -7.55
C LEU A 81 2.19 -19.08 -6.93
N PHE A 82 1.54 -19.08 -5.76
CA PHE A 82 1.25 -17.85 -5.03
C PHE A 82 2.40 -17.53 -4.06
N VAL A 83 3.02 -16.36 -4.21
CA VAL A 83 4.19 -15.93 -3.45
C VAL A 83 4.02 -14.52 -2.91
N ALA A 84 4.83 -14.14 -1.92
CA ALA A 84 4.86 -12.79 -1.39
C ALA A 84 6.27 -12.30 -1.06
N ALA A 85 6.53 -11.01 -1.25
CA ALA A 85 7.70 -10.35 -0.68
C ALA A 85 7.22 -9.36 0.38
N GLY A 86 7.51 -9.66 1.66
CA GLY A 86 6.97 -8.94 2.80
C GLY A 86 7.37 -7.47 2.92
N PRO A 87 6.97 -6.78 4.02
CA PRO A 87 6.33 -7.35 5.21
C PRO A 87 4.91 -7.87 4.95
N LEU A 88 4.44 -8.82 5.78
CA LEU A 88 3.11 -9.41 5.62
C LEU A 88 2.13 -9.00 6.72
N PHE A 89 2.59 -8.96 7.96
CA PHE A 89 1.74 -8.95 9.15
C PHE A 89 1.64 -7.58 9.81
N PHE A 90 2.73 -6.81 9.76
CA PHE A 90 2.83 -5.50 10.40
C PHE A 90 3.58 -4.54 9.48
N GLY A 91 3.14 -3.29 9.45
CA GLY A 91 3.80 -2.20 8.75
C GLY A 91 3.70 -0.86 9.49
N PRO A 92 4.11 0.24 8.85
CA PRO A 92 4.10 1.58 9.45
C PRO A 92 2.70 1.95 9.94
N GLY A 93 2.58 2.36 11.21
CA GLY A 93 1.29 2.72 11.83
C GLY A 93 0.59 1.58 12.57
N HIS A 94 1.12 0.36 12.55
CA HIS A 94 0.60 -0.79 13.30
C HIS A 94 1.63 -1.29 14.33
N GLY A 95 1.18 -1.71 15.53
CA GLY A 95 2.02 -2.39 16.52
C GLY A 95 2.89 -1.49 17.40
N GLY A 96 2.56 -0.21 17.52
CA GLY A 96 3.40 0.78 18.20
C GLY A 96 3.06 1.09 19.66
N SER A 97 1.85 0.74 20.14
CA SER A 97 1.41 1.07 21.50
C SER A 97 0.87 -0.14 22.27
N PRO A 98 0.99 -0.16 23.61
CA PRO A 98 0.37 -1.20 24.44
C PRO A 98 -1.15 -1.34 24.21
N GLU A 99 -1.83 -0.23 23.89
CA GLU A 99 -3.27 -0.19 23.64
C GLU A 99 -3.65 -0.89 22.33
N SER A 100 -2.79 -0.84 21.29
CA SER A 100 -3.06 -1.46 19.99
C SER A 100 -2.61 -2.92 19.87
N ALA A 101 -1.78 -3.41 20.80
CA ALA A 101 -1.14 -4.72 20.69
C ALA A 101 -2.13 -5.89 20.42
N THR A 102 -3.29 -5.92 21.09
CA THR A 102 -4.28 -6.99 20.90
C THR A 102 -4.95 -6.92 19.52
N GLN A 103 -5.37 -5.73 19.07
CA GLN A 103 -6.00 -5.58 17.75
C GLN A 103 -5.02 -5.93 16.63
N ASP A 104 -3.76 -5.52 16.76
CA ASP A 104 -2.75 -5.72 15.73
C ASP A 104 -2.36 -7.20 15.63
N LEU A 105 -2.28 -7.91 16.76
CA LEU A 105 -2.11 -9.35 16.77
C LEU A 105 -3.28 -10.09 16.11
N TRP A 106 -4.53 -9.70 16.40
CA TRP A 106 -5.70 -10.33 15.76
C TRP A 106 -5.77 -10.07 14.27
N ARG A 107 -5.35 -8.88 13.82
CA ARG A 107 -5.22 -8.52 12.42
C ARG A 107 -4.19 -9.40 11.72
N ALA A 108 -2.98 -9.49 12.26
CA ALA A 108 -1.92 -10.35 11.74
C ALA A 108 -2.37 -11.83 11.68
N GLN A 109 -3.09 -12.31 12.69
CA GLN A 109 -3.66 -13.66 12.69
C GLN A 109 -4.70 -13.86 11.59
N LEU A 110 -5.55 -12.85 11.31
CA LEU A 110 -6.50 -12.90 10.22
C LEU A 110 -5.78 -12.93 8.86
N VAL A 111 -4.81 -12.04 8.64
CA VAL A 111 -3.98 -12.03 7.43
C VAL A 111 -3.33 -13.40 7.20
N ALA A 112 -2.66 -13.96 8.21
CA ALA A 112 -2.05 -15.28 8.14
C ALA A 112 -3.07 -16.38 7.75
N SER A 113 -4.26 -16.35 8.34
CA SER A 113 -5.31 -17.33 8.08
C SER A 113 -5.88 -17.22 6.66
N VAL A 114 -6.06 -15.98 6.15
CA VAL A 114 -6.53 -15.75 4.78
C VAL A 114 -5.47 -16.18 3.77
N LEU A 115 -4.22 -15.79 3.96
CA LEU A 115 -3.12 -16.20 3.08
C LEU A 115 -2.91 -17.72 3.07
N ASN A 116 -3.06 -18.39 4.22
CA ASN A 116 -3.06 -19.85 4.30
C ASN A 116 -4.17 -20.46 3.44
N ARG A 117 -5.41 -19.96 3.58
CA ARG A 117 -6.56 -20.41 2.78
C ARG A 117 -6.35 -20.19 1.29
N LEU A 118 -5.72 -19.08 0.91
CA LEU A 118 -5.38 -18.78 -0.48
C LEU A 118 -4.21 -19.63 -1.00
N GLY A 119 -3.54 -20.40 -0.14
CA GLY A 119 -2.46 -21.28 -0.54
C GLY A 119 -1.17 -20.52 -0.87
N LEU A 120 -0.86 -19.47 -0.11
CA LEU A 120 0.45 -18.82 -0.19
C LEU A 120 1.53 -19.88 0.06
N ALA A 121 2.42 -20.07 -0.91
CA ALA A 121 3.42 -21.14 -0.88
C ALA A 121 4.73 -20.67 -0.26
N TYR A 122 5.20 -19.48 -0.66
CA TYR A 122 6.50 -18.95 -0.25
C TYR A 122 6.43 -17.45 0.05
N ALA A 123 7.19 -17.00 1.05
CA ALA A 123 7.29 -15.59 1.37
C ALA A 123 8.68 -15.15 1.85
N ALA A 124 9.05 -13.92 1.54
CA ALA A 124 10.03 -13.16 2.34
C ALA A 124 9.32 -12.43 3.48
N SER A 125 9.96 -12.36 4.66
CA SER A 125 9.48 -11.60 5.82
C SER A 125 10.22 -10.26 5.94
N GLY A 126 9.60 -9.27 6.58
CA GLY A 126 10.26 -8.01 6.94
C GLY A 126 10.65 -7.90 8.41
N PRO A 127 11.54 -6.97 8.80
CA PRO A 127 11.85 -6.71 10.21
C PRO A 127 10.60 -6.36 11.04
N SER A 128 9.60 -5.70 10.43
CA SER A 128 8.31 -5.40 11.05
C SER A 128 7.52 -6.66 11.42
N ASP A 129 7.64 -7.76 10.65
CA ASP A 129 7.04 -9.06 11.00
C ASP A 129 7.65 -9.65 12.29
N LEU A 130 8.90 -9.30 12.60
CA LEU A 130 9.65 -9.73 13.78
C LEU A 130 9.51 -8.77 14.97
N ALA A 131 8.93 -7.58 14.78
CA ALA A 131 8.89 -6.53 15.80
C ALA A 131 8.12 -6.93 17.06
N GLN A 132 7.17 -7.87 16.95
CA GLN A 132 6.40 -8.43 18.08
C GLN A 132 7.13 -9.59 18.80
N GLY A 133 8.35 -9.91 18.37
CA GLY A 133 9.21 -10.95 18.95
C GLY A 133 9.04 -12.33 18.33
N ALA A 134 10.07 -13.18 18.50
CA ALA A 134 10.19 -14.47 17.85
C ALA A 134 9.03 -15.45 18.15
N ARG A 135 8.42 -15.38 19.34
CA ARG A 135 7.26 -16.21 19.71
C ARG A 135 6.04 -15.87 18.85
N VAL A 136 5.68 -14.58 18.78
CA VAL A 136 4.53 -14.11 18.00
C VAL A 136 4.76 -14.41 16.52
N TYR A 137 5.95 -14.13 16.02
CA TYR A 137 6.32 -14.49 14.65
C TYR A 137 6.15 -15.99 14.38
N GLY A 138 6.67 -16.86 15.27
CA GLY A 138 6.50 -18.31 15.13
C GLY A 138 5.05 -18.78 15.09
N GLU A 139 4.17 -18.17 15.90
CA GLU A 139 2.72 -18.45 15.90
C GLU A 139 2.05 -18.01 14.59
N LEU A 140 2.43 -16.84 14.06
CA LEU A 140 1.92 -16.34 12.78
C LEU A 140 2.40 -17.20 11.61
N VAL A 141 3.67 -17.61 11.60
CA VAL A 141 4.22 -18.53 10.58
C VAL A 141 3.53 -19.89 10.63
N ALA A 142 3.31 -20.46 11.82
CA ALA A 142 2.58 -21.71 11.97
C ALA A 142 1.13 -21.61 11.45
N ARG A 143 0.48 -20.47 11.67
CA ARG A 143 -0.88 -20.18 11.17
C ARG A 143 -0.91 -19.92 9.66
N LEU A 144 0.13 -19.29 9.12
CA LEU A 144 0.29 -19.02 7.68
C LEU A 144 0.47 -20.33 6.89
N GLY A 145 1.20 -21.29 7.44
CA GLY A 145 1.45 -22.59 6.79
C GLY A 145 2.25 -22.52 5.48
N ALA A 146 2.85 -21.37 5.16
CA ALA A 146 3.73 -21.16 4.02
C ALA A 146 5.20 -21.34 4.39
N HIS A 147 6.05 -21.57 3.39
CA HIS A 147 7.51 -21.50 3.56
C HIS A 147 7.95 -20.04 3.58
N ILE A 148 8.36 -19.55 4.75
CA ILE A 148 8.81 -18.17 4.93
C ILE A 148 10.22 -18.16 5.51
N VAL A 149 10.96 -17.09 5.22
CA VAL A 149 12.28 -16.85 5.82
C VAL A 149 12.18 -17.01 7.35
N PRO A 150 12.99 -17.91 7.96
CA PRO A 150 12.93 -18.11 9.40
C PRO A 150 13.46 -16.86 10.12
N ALA A 151 12.96 -16.63 11.33
CA ALA A 151 13.52 -15.59 12.20
C ALA A 151 15.02 -15.86 12.43
N PRO A 152 15.88 -14.84 12.31
CA PRO A 152 17.29 -15.01 12.63
C PRO A 152 17.44 -15.42 14.11
N ARG A 153 18.09 -16.57 14.35
CA ARG A 153 18.25 -17.12 15.69
C ARG A 153 19.30 -16.30 16.43
N GLY A 154 18.91 -15.69 17.55
CA GLY A 154 19.87 -15.15 18.52
C GLY A 154 20.52 -16.29 19.29
N GLY A 155 21.84 -16.47 19.13
CA GLY A 155 22.63 -17.45 19.87
C GLY A 155 23.09 -18.65 19.04
N ASP A 156 24.42 -18.82 18.99
CA ASP A 156 25.20 -19.96 18.51
C ASP A 156 24.67 -20.70 17.28
N ALA A 157 25.01 -20.18 16.11
CA ALA A 157 24.98 -20.88 14.83
C ALA A 157 26.10 -21.96 14.74
N THR A 158 26.23 -22.81 15.75
CA THR A 158 27.14 -23.97 15.75
C THR A 158 26.37 -25.26 16.00
N ALA A 159 25.49 -25.63 15.07
CA ALA A 159 24.98 -27.00 14.93
C ALA A 159 24.44 -27.14 13.49
N SER A 160 24.85 -28.08 12.64
CA SER A 160 25.77 -29.22 12.77
C SER A 160 26.25 -29.57 11.35
N ALA A 161 27.56 -29.63 11.14
CA ALA A 161 28.14 -30.24 9.94
C ALA A 161 27.83 -31.74 9.96
N GLY A 162 26.82 -32.17 9.19
CA GLY A 162 26.40 -33.58 9.22
C GLY A 162 25.02 -33.89 8.64
N ALA A 163 24.62 -33.25 7.56
CA ALA A 163 23.59 -33.65 6.58
C ALA A 163 23.64 -32.60 5.46
N GLU A 164 23.35 -32.95 4.19
CA GLU A 164 23.11 -31.93 3.14
C GLU A 164 21.83 -31.15 3.51
N THR A 165 21.92 -30.20 4.45
CA THR A 165 20.83 -29.31 4.81
C THR A 165 20.78 -28.20 3.77
N GLN A 166 19.66 -28.11 3.05
CA GLN A 166 19.38 -27.04 2.11
C GLN A 166 19.62 -25.67 2.77
N PRO A 167 20.30 -24.71 2.11
CA PRO A 167 20.50 -23.38 2.67
C PRO A 167 19.17 -22.73 3.07
N ALA A 168 19.13 -22.07 4.22
CA ALA A 168 17.94 -21.36 4.68
C ALA A 168 17.50 -20.31 3.65
N GLY A 169 16.19 -20.24 3.39
CA GLY A 169 15.63 -19.33 2.39
C GLY A 169 15.64 -19.87 0.96
N LEU A 170 16.17 -21.08 0.70
CA LEU A 170 16.07 -21.75 -0.60
C LEU A 170 15.11 -22.94 -0.52
N TRP A 171 14.20 -23.04 -1.47
CA TRP A 171 13.32 -24.20 -1.66
C TRP A 171 13.30 -24.62 -3.13
N PHE A 172 13.11 -25.92 -3.37
CA PHE A 172 12.83 -26.46 -4.70
C PHE A 172 11.42 -27.04 -4.72
N THR A 173 10.65 -26.71 -5.74
CA THR A 173 9.28 -27.17 -5.91
C THR A 173 8.98 -27.45 -7.37
N ARG A 174 7.84 -28.09 -7.62
CA ARG A 174 7.36 -28.36 -8.96
C ARG A 174 5.99 -27.71 -9.15
N VAL A 175 5.89 -26.84 -10.14
CA VAL A 175 4.65 -26.14 -10.52
C VAL A 175 4.17 -26.72 -11.84
N GLY A 176 3.12 -27.55 -11.79
CA GLY A 176 2.73 -28.40 -12.92
C GLY A 176 3.84 -29.39 -13.26
N SER A 177 4.43 -29.29 -14.44
CA SER A 177 5.59 -30.08 -14.86
C SER A 177 6.93 -29.34 -14.75
N THR A 178 6.94 -28.11 -14.22
CA THR A 178 8.12 -27.23 -14.25
C THR A 178 8.82 -27.23 -12.90
N ASP A 179 10.14 -27.45 -12.91
CA ASP A 179 10.98 -27.32 -11.72
C ASP A 179 11.30 -25.86 -11.44
N VAL A 180 11.00 -25.42 -10.23
CA VAL A 180 11.15 -24.05 -9.77
C VAL A 180 11.99 -24.03 -8.50
N ALA A 181 13.01 -23.17 -8.47
CA ALA A 181 13.65 -22.78 -7.22
C ALA A 181 13.05 -21.47 -6.73
N VAL A 182 12.77 -21.39 -5.44
CA VAL A 182 12.33 -20.17 -4.77
C VAL A 182 13.39 -19.78 -3.75
N VAL A 183 13.88 -18.55 -3.86
CA VAL A 183 14.79 -17.92 -2.91
C VAL A 183 14.02 -16.83 -2.19
N ALA A 184 14.08 -16.77 -0.87
CA ALA A 184 13.57 -15.65 -0.11
C ALA A 184 14.69 -15.05 0.75
N ALA A 185 14.85 -13.73 0.68
CA ALA A 185 15.91 -13.00 1.36
C ALA A 185 15.43 -11.65 1.89
N THR A 186 15.98 -11.25 3.02
CA THR A 186 15.67 -9.98 3.68
C THR A 186 16.96 -9.23 3.96
N GLU A 187 17.05 -7.98 3.51
CA GLU A 187 18.21 -7.12 3.72
C GLU A 187 18.36 -6.85 5.23
N PRO A 188 19.57 -7.01 5.78
CA PRO A 188 19.85 -6.61 7.14
C PRO A 188 19.51 -5.14 7.39
N GLY A 189 18.62 -4.87 8.35
CA GLY A 189 18.26 -3.49 8.71
C GLY A 189 17.30 -2.79 7.74
N ALA A 190 16.56 -3.53 6.91
CA ALA A 190 15.60 -3.00 5.92
C ALA A 190 14.48 -2.07 6.46
N ASP A 191 14.34 -1.96 7.79
CA ASP A 191 13.39 -1.07 8.49
C ASP A 191 14.09 -0.12 9.49
N ALA A 192 15.43 -0.04 9.50
CA ALA A 192 16.13 0.94 10.32
C ALA A 192 15.80 2.34 9.78
N PRO A 193 15.43 3.31 10.64
CA PRO A 193 15.29 4.69 10.18
C PRO A 193 16.61 5.09 9.51
N ALA A 194 16.53 5.65 8.30
CA ALA A 194 17.69 6.26 7.66
C ALA A 194 18.32 7.18 8.71
N ALA A 195 19.62 7.05 8.95
CA ALA A 195 20.29 7.95 9.88
C ALA A 195 20.07 9.37 9.35
N ASP A 196 19.25 10.16 10.07
CA ASP A 196 18.97 11.55 9.75
C ASP A 196 20.29 12.33 9.77
N THR A 197 20.99 12.40 8.65
CA THR A 197 21.94 13.47 8.40
C THR A 197 21.08 14.72 8.20
N GLU A 198 21.13 15.62 9.18
CA GLU A 198 20.47 16.94 9.23
C GLU A 198 19.25 17.07 10.15
N THR A 199 19.41 16.76 11.44
CA THR A 199 18.80 17.62 12.48
C THR A 199 19.84 18.02 13.53
N LYS A 200 20.08 19.33 13.61
CA LYS A 200 20.89 20.00 14.62
C LYS A 200 20.17 19.86 15.98
N PRO A 201 20.83 19.40 17.05
CA PRO A 201 20.15 19.15 18.31
C PRO A 201 19.66 20.46 18.93
N ALA A 202 18.37 20.52 19.26
CA ALA A 202 17.81 21.53 20.13
C ALA A 202 18.39 21.34 21.54
N ALA A 203 18.81 22.45 22.15
CA ALA A 203 19.44 22.50 23.46
C ALA A 203 18.55 21.85 24.53
N ALA A 204 19.13 20.90 25.27
CA ALA A 204 18.57 20.40 26.51
C ALA A 204 18.79 21.45 27.61
N GLU A 205 17.72 21.97 28.18
CA GLU A 205 17.79 22.65 29.48
C GLU A 205 17.80 21.59 30.58
N GLU A 206 18.82 21.70 31.44
CA GLU A 206 19.05 20.87 32.61
C GLU A 206 18.01 21.21 33.70
N GLY A 207 17.34 20.19 34.23
CA GLY A 207 16.42 20.31 35.35
C GLY A 207 16.47 19.05 36.21
N GLU A 208 16.96 19.21 37.43
CA GLU A 208 17.29 18.18 38.43
C GLU A 208 16.19 17.15 38.72
N ALA A 209 16.66 15.92 38.92
CA ALA A 209 15.90 14.82 39.48
C ALA A 209 15.77 14.94 41.00
N ALA A 210 14.55 14.82 41.52
CA ALA A 210 14.28 14.41 42.89
C ALA A 210 13.28 13.25 42.86
N GLY A 211 13.73 12.10 43.37
CA GLY A 211 12.97 10.85 43.36
C GLY A 211 11.93 10.75 44.46
N ALA A 212 10.92 9.93 44.21
CA ALA A 212 10.22 9.15 45.22
C ALA A 212 9.62 7.91 44.55
N ALA A 213 9.96 6.75 45.12
CA ALA A 213 9.58 5.43 44.67
C ALA A 213 8.34 4.89 45.42
N ALA A 214 7.88 3.71 44.96
CA ALA A 214 6.85 2.80 45.47
C ALA A 214 5.42 3.06 44.96
N GLY A 215 4.65 2.09 44.46
CA GLY A 215 4.81 0.65 44.20
C GLY A 215 3.58 0.20 43.38
N GLY A 216 3.71 -0.63 42.35
CA GLY A 216 3.55 -2.08 42.48
C GLY A 216 2.27 -2.58 41.77
N ALA A 217 2.40 -3.03 40.52
CA ALA A 217 1.58 -4.08 39.92
C ALA A 217 2.29 -4.62 38.67
N THR A 218 2.54 -5.93 38.67
CA THR A 218 3.32 -6.68 37.70
C THR A 218 2.57 -6.88 36.39
N GLY A 219 3.07 -6.27 35.31
CA GLY A 219 2.81 -6.65 33.93
C GLY A 219 4.12 -6.51 33.17
N ALA A 220 4.80 -7.64 32.93
CA ALA A 220 6.10 -7.62 32.25
C ALA A 220 5.92 -7.14 30.81
N THR A 221 6.33 -5.90 30.54
CA THR A 221 6.56 -5.41 29.18
C THR A 221 7.77 -6.16 28.58
N PRO A 222 7.70 -6.67 27.34
CA PRO A 222 8.87 -7.21 26.69
C PRO A 222 9.83 -6.05 26.41
N LYS A 223 11.02 -6.10 27.00
CA LYS A 223 12.11 -5.20 26.63
C LYS A 223 12.48 -5.48 25.17
N ARG A 224 12.50 -4.46 24.33
CA ARG A 224 13.13 -4.52 22.99
C ARG A 224 14.56 -5.07 23.17
N GLU A 225 14.84 -6.17 22.49
CA GLU A 225 16.15 -6.81 22.50
C GLU A 225 17.18 -5.87 21.82
N LYS A 226 18.32 -5.63 22.47
CA LYS A 226 19.31 -4.60 22.05
C LYS A 226 20.37 -5.11 21.07
N THR A 227 20.35 -6.39 20.69
CA THR A 227 21.35 -6.98 19.80
C THR A 227 20.67 -7.42 18.51
N PRO A 228 21.07 -6.88 17.34
CA PRO A 228 20.54 -7.36 16.08
C PRO A 228 20.91 -8.84 15.93
N PRO A 229 19.95 -9.71 15.62
CA PRO A 229 20.22 -11.13 15.45
C PRO A 229 21.16 -11.34 14.24
N ALA A 230 22.00 -12.37 14.29
CA ALA A 230 23.00 -12.64 13.25
C ALA A 230 22.34 -12.71 11.87
N THR A 231 22.90 -11.98 10.90
CA THR A 231 22.36 -11.88 9.54
C THR A 231 22.52 -13.21 8.82
N ILE A 232 21.40 -13.83 8.43
CA ILE A 232 21.40 -15.11 7.69
C ILE A 232 21.89 -14.92 6.24
N PHE A 233 21.77 -13.72 5.68
CA PHE A 233 21.96 -13.44 4.25
C PHE A 233 23.24 -12.65 3.99
N ASP A 234 24.39 -13.33 4.02
CA ASP A 234 25.68 -12.78 3.59
C ASP A 234 26.13 -13.38 2.24
N ALA A 235 27.25 -12.89 1.72
CA ALA A 235 27.80 -13.34 0.44
C ALA A 235 28.12 -14.86 0.42
N ALA A 236 28.57 -15.43 1.54
CA ALA A 236 28.88 -16.85 1.61
C ALA A 236 27.61 -17.70 1.57
N HIS A 237 26.55 -17.25 2.24
CA HIS A 237 25.24 -17.88 2.20
C HIS A 237 24.63 -17.84 0.80
N PHE A 238 24.70 -16.70 0.11
CA PHE A 238 24.22 -16.60 -1.27
C PHE A 238 25.05 -17.45 -2.25
N ALA A 239 26.37 -17.56 -2.06
CA ALA A 239 27.20 -18.47 -2.85
C ALA A 239 26.77 -19.94 -2.66
N ALA A 240 26.41 -20.34 -1.44
CA ALA A 240 25.90 -21.69 -1.16
C ALA A 240 24.52 -21.92 -1.83
N ILE A 241 23.64 -20.92 -1.83
CA ILE A 241 22.36 -20.97 -2.56
C ILE A 241 22.61 -21.14 -4.06
N GLY A 242 23.48 -20.32 -4.66
CA GLY A 242 23.82 -20.39 -6.08
C GLY A 242 24.39 -21.74 -6.47
N ALA A 243 25.30 -22.30 -5.67
CA ALA A 243 25.85 -23.65 -5.90
C ALA A 243 24.78 -24.75 -5.83
N ALA A 244 23.83 -24.66 -4.90
CA ALA A 244 22.73 -25.61 -4.79
C ALA A 244 21.76 -25.53 -5.99
N ILE A 245 21.48 -24.32 -6.48
CA ILE A 245 20.68 -24.09 -7.70
C ILE A 245 21.41 -24.67 -8.92
N ALA A 246 22.70 -24.38 -9.09
CA ALA A 246 23.51 -24.90 -10.19
C ALA A 246 23.55 -26.44 -10.21
N LYS A 247 23.56 -27.09 -9.04
CA LYS A 247 23.54 -28.57 -8.93
C LYS A 247 22.20 -29.19 -9.37
N ARG A 248 21.07 -28.50 -9.18
CA ARG A 248 19.73 -29.03 -9.50
C ARG A 248 19.17 -28.54 -10.83
N GLU A 249 19.73 -27.47 -11.39
CA GLU A 249 19.33 -26.89 -12.68
C GLU A 249 17.81 -26.69 -12.81
N PRO A 250 17.16 -25.97 -11.87
CA PRO A 250 15.73 -25.68 -11.97
C PRO A 250 15.45 -24.88 -13.24
N ARG A 251 14.24 -25.05 -13.78
CA ARG A 251 13.86 -24.40 -15.04
C ARG A 251 13.63 -22.90 -14.88
N VAL A 252 13.13 -22.48 -13.71
CA VAL A 252 12.87 -21.09 -13.34
C VAL A 252 13.37 -20.87 -11.91
N VAL A 253 13.97 -19.70 -11.64
CA VAL A 253 14.34 -19.26 -10.29
C VAL A 253 13.56 -17.99 -9.95
N VAL A 254 12.84 -18.00 -8.83
CA VAL A 254 12.07 -16.85 -8.33
C VAL A 254 12.70 -16.37 -7.03
N ALA A 255 13.15 -15.12 -6.99
CA ALA A 255 13.65 -14.47 -5.78
C ALA A 255 12.56 -13.57 -5.18
N LEU A 256 12.29 -13.73 -3.89
CA LEU A 256 11.42 -12.90 -3.06
C LEU A 256 12.35 -12.09 -2.16
N VAL A 257 12.43 -10.79 -2.38
CA VAL A 257 13.40 -9.93 -1.69
C VAL A 257 12.67 -8.89 -0.89
N ARG A 258 12.99 -8.76 0.40
CA ARG A 258 12.66 -7.57 1.20
C ARG A 258 13.92 -6.74 1.37
N GLY A 259 14.01 -5.57 0.75
CA GLY A 259 15.19 -4.72 0.87
C GLY A 259 15.33 -3.69 -0.24
N SER A 260 16.52 -3.13 -0.36
CA SER A 260 16.89 -2.15 -1.37
C SER A 260 17.06 -2.76 -2.76
N ARG A 261 16.94 -1.91 -3.80
CA ARG A 261 17.25 -2.27 -5.20
C ARG A 261 18.66 -2.83 -5.38
N ALA A 262 19.62 -2.37 -4.57
CA ALA A 262 20.98 -2.86 -4.60
C ALA A 262 21.03 -4.31 -4.10
N PHE A 263 20.40 -4.58 -2.96
CA PHE A 263 20.30 -5.92 -2.41
C PHE A 263 19.53 -6.87 -3.33
N ALA A 264 18.42 -6.43 -3.92
CA ALA A 264 17.67 -7.24 -4.89
C ALA A 264 18.51 -7.67 -6.10
N ARG A 265 19.39 -6.78 -6.60
CA ARG A 265 20.34 -7.11 -7.68
C ARG A 265 21.44 -8.07 -7.23
N GLU A 266 21.94 -7.92 -6.01
CA GLU A 266 22.91 -8.85 -5.42
C GLU A 266 22.32 -10.27 -5.33
N VAL A 267 21.11 -10.41 -4.77
CA VAL A 267 20.41 -11.69 -4.67
C VAL A 267 20.18 -12.28 -6.07
N ALA A 268 19.71 -11.47 -7.02
CA ALA A 268 19.48 -11.92 -8.39
C ALA A 268 20.74 -12.49 -9.04
N THR A 269 21.86 -11.77 -8.91
CA THR A 269 23.16 -12.16 -9.48
C THR A 269 23.67 -13.45 -8.84
N ALA A 270 23.66 -13.52 -7.50
CA ALA A 270 24.22 -14.65 -6.78
C ALA A 270 23.41 -15.95 -6.92
N THR A 271 22.11 -15.83 -7.22
CA THR A 271 21.20 -16.98 -7.35
C THR A 271 20.77 -17.27 -8.78
N HIS A 272 21.20 -16.45 -9.74
CA HIS A 272 20.74 -16.47 -11.13
C HIS A 272 19.21 -16.42 -11.24
N ALA A 273 18.58 -15.53 -10.46
CA ALA A 273 17.13 -15.41 -10.39
C ALA A 273 16.54 -14.96 -11.74
N THR A 274 15.54 -15.69 -12.24
CA THR A 274 14.80 -15.28 -13.45
C THR A 274 13.89 -14.09 -13.15
N PHE A 275 13.14 -14.19 -12.06
CA PHE A 275 12.19 -13.18 -11.63
C PHE A 275 12.50 -12.77 -10.20
N VAL A 276 12.55 -11.48 -9.94
CA VAL A 276 12.74 -10.90 -8.61
C VAL A 276 11.46 -10.14 -8.25
N ILE A 277 10.78 -10.60 -7.22
CA ILE A 277 9.69 -9.89 -6.58
C ILE A 277 10.29 -9.09 -5.43
N GLU A 278 10.42 -7.79 -5.64
CA GLU A 278 11.01 -6.86 -4.67
C GLU A 278 9.89 -6.25 -3.81
N GLY A 279 9.91 -6.54 -2.52
CA GLY A 279 9.15 -5.83 -1.50
C GLY A 279 10.06 -4.89 -0.72
N GLY A 280 9.45 -3.96 0.00
CA GLY A 280 10.15 -3.11 0.93
C GLY A 280 10.52 -1.72 0.45
N LEU A 281 9.90 -1.31 -0.65
CA LEU A 281 10.12 -0.01 -1.28
C LEU A 281 9.21 1.09 -0.71
N ASP A 282 8.21 0.72 0.09
CA ASP A 282 7.15 1.59 0.64
C ASP A 282 6.65 2.63 -0.39
N GLN A 283 6.29 2.13 -1.57
CA GLN A 283 5.74 2.94 -2.66
C GLN A 283 4.35 2.42 -3.05
N PRO A 284 3.37 3.31 -3.30
CA PRO A 284 2.03 2.91 -3.71
C PRO A 284 2.02 2.33 -5.12
N ASP A 285 2.85 2.87 -6.02
CA ASP A 285 2.85 2.48 -7.43
C ASP A 285 3.64 1.19 -7.67
N PRO A 286 3.07 0.23 -8.41
CA PRO A 286 3.74 -1.03 -8.72
C PRO A 286 4.85 -0.81 -9.76
N ILE A 287 5.93 -1.60 -9.70
CA ILE A 287 7.01 -1.54 -10.70
C ILE A 287 6.82 -2.64 -11.75
N PRO A 288 6.68 -2.29 -13.05
CA PRO A 288 6.65 -3.27 -14.12
C PRO A 288 7.98 -4.02 -14.26
N PRO A 289 7.98 -5.20 -14.90
CA PRO A 289 9.19 -5.95 -15.17
C PRO A 289 10.29 -5.08 -15.77
N THR A 290 11.38 -4.96 -15.04
CA THR A 290 12.57 -4.20 -15.42
C THR A 290 13.74 -5.15 -15.52
N SER A 291 14.41 -5.19 -16.67
CA SER A 291 15.63 -6.00 -16.82
C SER A 291 16.74 -5.47 -15.91
N ILE A 292 17.33 -6.35 -15.11
CA ILE A 292 18.46 -6.03 -14.22
C ILE A 292 19.77 -6.72 -14.63
N GLY A 293 19.80 -7.36 -15.81
CA GLY A 293 20.95 -8.09 -16.33
C GLY A 293 20.77 -9.61 -16.34
N ASP A 294 21.54 -10.30 -17.18
CA ASP A 294 21.62 -11.77 -17.26
C ASP A 294 20.27 -12.50 -17.46
N GLY A 295 19.30 -11.84 -18.09
CA GLY A 295 17.95 -12.39 -18.29
C GLY A 295 17.07 -12.36 -17.04
N SER A 296 17.45 -11.58 -16.04
CA SER A 296 16.71 -11.38 -14.78
C SER A 296 15.77 -10.17 -14.87
N PHE A 297 14.54 -10.32 -14.38
CA PHE A 297 13.52 -9.27 -14.38
C PHE A 297 13.04 -8.98 -12.96
N LEU A 298 13.10 -7.72 -12.56
CA LEU A 298 12.63 -7.23 -11.28
C LEU A 298 11.25 -6.58 -11.42
N MET A 299 10.36 -6.82 -10.46
CA MET A 299 9.03 -6.21 -10.38
C MET A 299 8.55 -6.10 -8.93
N ASN A 300 7.56 -5.24 -8.70
CA ASN A 300 6.93 -4.99 -7.40
C ASN A 300 5.42 -4.82 -7.59
N ALA A 301 4.61 -5.29 -6.64
CA ALA A 301 3.15 -5.27 -6.71
C ALA A 301 2.52 -4.07 -5.97
N GLY A 302 3.28 -2.99 -5.75
CA GLY A 302 2.89 -1.88 -4.89
C GLY A 302 3.01 -2.25 -3.41
N ARG A 303 2.13 -1.69 -2.58
CA ARG A 303 2.07 -1.95 -1.15
C ARG A 303 0.64 -2.16 -0.66
N GLN A 304 0.50 -2.57 0.59
CA GLN A 304 -0.74 -2.69 1.38
C GLN A 304 -1.81 -3.56 0.73
N GLY A 305 -1.40 -4.46 -0.16
CA GLY A 305 -2.30 -5.29 -0.94
C GLY A 305 -3.24 -4.47 -1.84
N GLN A 306 -2.79 -3.33 -2.38
CA GLN A 306 -3.56 -2.51 -3.33
C GLN A 306 -3.77 -3.20 -4.69
N GLY A 307 -2.97 -4.22 -4.99
CA GLY A 307 -3.10 -5.05 -6.18
C GLY A 307 -2.27 -6.32 -6.09
N VAL A 308 -2.16 -7.01 -7.22
CA VAL A 308 -1.38 -8.25 -7.36
C VAL A 308 -0.68 -8.27 -8.71
N VAL A 309 0.52 -8.85 -8.75
CA VAL A 309 1.22 -9.16 -9.99
C VAL A 309 0.84 -10.56 -10.46
N GLU A 310 0.41 -10.65 -11.71
CA GLU A 310 0.13 -11.90 -12.42
C GLU A 310 1.18 -12.12 -13.50
N LEU A 311 2.01 -13.13 -13.33
CA LEU A 311 3.10 -13.44 -14.24
C LEU A 311 2.86 -14.80 -14.92
N ASP A 312 2.39 -14.74 -16.15
CA ASP A 312 2.26 -15.92 -17.02
C ASP A 312 3.59 -16.24 -17.68
N VAL A 313 4.09 -17.47 -17.50
CA VAL A 313 5.37 -17.91 -18.07
C VAL A 313 5.14 -19.00 -19.10
N TYR A 314 5.74 -18.81 -20.27
CA TYR A 314 5.64 -19.70 -21.43
C TYR A 314 7.00 -20.34 -21.67
N LEU A 315 7.05 -21.67 -21.55
CA LEU A 315 8.26 -22.47 -21.75
C LEU A 315 7.97 -23.52 -22.81
N ARG A 316 8.35 -23.23 -24.06
CA ARG A 316 8.08 -24.04 -25.27
C ARG A 316 9.32 -24.75 -25.80
N LYS A 317 10.52 -24.23 -25.52
CA LYS A 317 11.79 -24.78 -25.99
C LYS A 317 12.83 -24.91 -24.86
N PRO A 318 13.87 -25.75 -25.02
CA PRO A 318 15.00 -25.82 -24.08
C PRO A 318 15.72 -24.47 -23.90
N GLY A 319 16.36 -24.27 -22.74
CA GLY A 319 17.05 -23.01 -22.39
C GLY A 319 16.08 -21.87 -22.06
N LEU A 320 16.40 -20.95 -21.14
CA LEU A 320 15.41 -20.00 -20.60
C LEU A 320 14.95 -18.96 -21.64
N GLY A 321 15.84 -18.08 -22.10
CA GLY A 321 15.65 -17.22 -23.28
C GLY A 321 14.27 -16.55 -23.37
N LEU A 322 13.82 -15.92 -22.28
CA LEU A 322 12.47 -15.35 -22.17
C LEU A 322 12.37 -13.99 -22.87
N ALA A 323 11.37 -13.86 -23.75
CA ALA A 323 10.92 -12.57 -24.26
C ALA A 323 9.88 -11.94 -23.32
N ASP A 324 10.06 -10.67 -22.97
CA ASP A 324 9.03 -9.89 -22.28
C ASP A 324 7.94 -9.48 -23.29
N LYS A 325 6.72 -9.97 -23.07
CA LYS A 325 5.52 -9.67 -23.89
C LYS A 325 4.49 -8.87 -23.10
N SER A 326 4.89 -8.29 -21.98
CA SER A 326 4.01 -7.55 -21.08
C SER A 326 3.71 -6.17 -21.64
N VAL A 327 2.43 -5.89 -21.87
CA VAL A 327 1.97 -4.50 -22.14
C VAL A 327 2.33 -3.58 -20.97
N TRP A 328 2.32 -4.13 -19.74
CA TRP A 328 2.71 -3.39 -18.54
C TRP A 328 4.17 -2.90 -18.58
N SER A 329 5.12 -3.73 -19.03
CA SER A 329 6.52 -3.33 -19.23
C SER A 329 6.68 -2.25 -20.30
N GLN A 330 5.92 -2.36 -21.38
CA GLN A 330 5.93 -1.37 -22.47
C GLN A 330 5.44 -0.01 -21.98
N GLN A 331 4.33 0.00 -21.23
CA GLN A 331 3.79 1.22 -20.64
C GLN A 331 4.78 1.83 -19.65
N GLY A 332 5.37 1.03 -18.75
CA GLY A 332 6.36 1.53 -17.80
C GLY A 332 7.60 2.14 -18.48
N ARG A 333 8.06 1.55 -19.60
CA ARG A 333 9.14 2.14 -20.40
C ARG A 333 8.71 3.45 -21.06
N ALA A 334 7.48 3.53 -21.57
CA ALA A 334 6.95 4.75 -22.16
C ALA A 334 6.86 5.88 -21.12
N ASP A 335 6.33 5.57 -19.93
CA ASP A 335 6.20 6.53 -18.84
C ASP A 335 7.56 7.05 -18.37
N ALA A 336 8.55 6.15 -18.20
CA ALA A 336 9.92 6.53 -17.85
C ALA A 336 10.58 7.40 -18.94
N LEU A 337 10.38 7.07 -20.23
CA LEU A 337 10.89 7.88 -21.33
C LEU A 337 10.22 9.26 -21.35
N ASP A 338 8.91 9.35 -21.14
CA ASP A 338 8.17 10.62 -21.12
C ASP A 338 8.67 11.52 -19.97
N GLU A 339 8.95 10.96 -18.78
CA GLU A 339 9.55 11.69 -17.66
C GLU A 339 10.97 12.21 -17.99
N GLU A 340 11.84 11.33 -18.51
CA GLU A 340 13.20 11.73 -18.88
C GLU A 340 13.22 12.76 -20.02
N ILE A 341 12.31 12.62 -21.00
CA ILE A 341 12.10 13.56 -22.10
C ILE A 341 11.71 14.93 -21.54
N GLY A 342 10.69 14.99 -20.68
CA GLY A 342 10.24 16.25 -20.08
C GLY A 342 11.32 16.94 -19.23
N SER A 343 12.07 16.16 -18.44
CA SER A 343 13.20 16.67 -17.65
C SER A 343 14.33 17.22 -18.53
N LEU A 344 14.67 16.52 -19.61
CA LEU A 344 15.70 16.95 -20.56
C LEU A 344 15.26 18.19 -21.36
N GLU A 345 13.99 18.26 -21.75
CA GLU A 345 13.39 19.43 -22.40
C GLU A 345 13.49 20.67 -21.51
N ALA A 346 13.05 20.57 -20.25
CA ALA A 346 13.13 21.69 -19.31
C ALA A 346 14.57 22.17 -19.08
N ARG A 347 15.54 21.25 -19.04
CA ARG A 347 16.97 21.58 -18.98
C ARG A 347 17.48 22.29 -20.23
N ILE A 348 17.14 21.78 -21.41
CA ILE A 348 17.51 22.39 -22.70
C ILE A 348 16.94 23.81 -22.79
N GLU A 349 15.66 24.00 -22.46
CA GLU A 349 15.01 25.33 -22.43
C GLU A 349 15.67 26.28 -21.42
N GLY A 350 16.11 25.76 -20.27
CA GLY A 350 16.87 26.53 -19.29
C GLY A 350 18.21 27.03 -19.85
N TRP A 351 18.96 26.16 -20.50
CA TRP A 351 20.25 26.50 -21.12
C TRP A 351 20.11 27.47 -22.30
N GLU A 352 19.09 27.29 -23.13
CA GLU A 352 18.82 28.20 -24.25
C GLU A 352 18.45 29.60 -23.78
N ARG A 353 17.76 29.72 -22.64
CA ARG A 353 17.44 31.01 -22.02
C ARG A 353 18.66 31.68 -21.39
N SER A 354 19.50 30.94 -20.67
CA SER A 354 20.67 31.51 -19.98
C SER A 354 21.81 31.87 -20.93
N LYS A 355 21.89 31.19 -22.09
CA LYS A 355 23.02 31.26 -23.05
C LYS A 355 24.37 30.89 -22.44
N ASP A 356 24.37 30.30 -21.25
CA ASP A 356 25.55 29.89 -20.49
C ASP A 356 25.73 28.37 -20.62
N VAL A 357 25.87 27.91 -21.87
CA VAL A 357 26.17 26.51 -22.20
C VAL A 357 27.00 26.45 -23.46
N ASN A 358 27.93 25.49 -23.54
CA ASN A 358 28.66 25.23 -24.76
C ASN A 358 27.70 24.75 -25.88
N PRO A 359 27.73 25.35 -27.08
CA PRO A 359 26.91 24.92 -28.22
C PRO A 359 27.02 23.43 -28.56
N SER A 360 28.20 22.79 -28.37
CA SER A 360 28.35 21.35 -28.62
C SER A 360 27.56 20.49 -27.65
N ASP A 361 27.52 20.90 -26.38
CA ASP A 361 26.81 20.16 -25.32
C ASP A 361 25.30 20.28 -25.51
N LEU A 362 24.84 21.48 -25.90
CA LEU A 362 23.44 21.72 -26.27
C LEU A 362 23.03 20.86 -27.48
N ALA A 363 23.86 20.78 -28.51
CA ALA A 363 23.60 19.93 -29.68
C ALA A 363 23.56 18.44 -29.31
N ALA A 364 24.45 17.98 -28.44
CA ALA A 364 24.47 16.60 -27.95
C ALA A 364 23.20 16.24 -27.17
N GLN A 365 22.72 17.13 -26.30
CA GLN A 365 21.46 16.92 -25.57
C GLN A 365 20.25 16.92 -26.50
N LYS A 366 20.19 17.81 -27.50
CA LYS A 366 19.11 17.79 -28.51
C LYS A 366 19.09 16.49 -29.32
N ALA A 367 20.27 15.98 -29.69
CA ALA A 367 20.37 14.68 -30.36
C ALA A 367 19.92 13.53 -29.45
N ARG A 368 20.25 13.58 -28.15
CA ARG A 368 19.74 12.61 -27.16
C ARG A 368 18.22 12.68 -27.07
N LEU A 369 17.64 13.87 -26.95
CA LEU A 369 16.19 14.09 -26.91
C LEU A 369 15.50 13.51 -28.15
N ALA A 370 16.04 13.75 -29.34
CA ALA A 370 15.49 13.20 -30.59
C ALA A 370 15.50 11.65 -30.61
N ARG A 371 16.58 11.02 -30.11
CA ARG A 371 16.63 9.56 -29.98
C ARG A 371 15.60 9.03 -28.99
N MET A 372 15.46 9.67 -27.83
CA MET A 372 14.48 9.25 -26.81
C MET A 372 13.05 9.37 -27.32
N ARG A 373 12.71 10.46 -28.03
CA ARG A 373 11.39 10.62 -28.66
C ARG A 373 11.13 9.54 -29.71
N ALA A 374 12.10 9.25 -30.57
CA ALA A 374 11.98 8.17 -31.55
C ALA A 374 11.81 6.79 -30.89
N GLU A 375 12.50 6.55 -29.77
CA GLU A 375 12.34 5.33 -28.97
C GLU A 375 10.93 5.24 -28.36
N ARG A 376 10.43 6.33 -27.79
CA ARG A 376 9.08 6.41 -27.23
C ARG A 376 8.02 6.12 -28.30
N ASP A 377 8.17 6.73 -29.48
CA ASP A 377 7.26 6.52 -30.61
C ASP A 377 7.32 5.07 -31.16
N ALA A 378 8.42 4.35 -30.93
CA ALA A 378 8.62 2.97 -31.37
C ALA A 378 8.06 1.91 -30.41
N ILE A 379 7.64 2.27 -29.19
CA ILE A 379 7.00 1.34 -28.26
C ILE A 379 5.65 0.91 -28.84
N ALA A 380 5.57 -0.35 -29.30
CA ALA A 380 4.47 -0.89 -30.10
C ALA A 380 3.22 -1.33 -29.28
N LYS A 381 2.09 -1.50 -29.99
CA LYS A 381 0.82 -2.13 -29.55
C LYS A 381 1.00 -3.61 -29.11
N PRO A 382 -0.01 -4.23 -28.44
CA PRO A 382 0.15 -5.50 -27.71
C PRO A 382 0.84 -6.60 -28.51
N ILE A 383 1.85 -7.22 -27.90
CA ILE A 383 2.59 -8.32 -28.52
C ILE A 383 1.96 -9.64 -28.10
N GLY A 384 1.55 -10.44 -29.09
CA GLY A 384 1.12 -11.81 -28.86
C GLY A 384 2.28 -12.71 -28.40
N VAL A 385 1.93 -13.82 -27.75
CA VAL A 385 2.90 -14.88 -27.48
C VAL A 385 2.88 -15.85 -28.65
N GLU A 386 4.03 -16.01 -29.32
CA GLU A 386 4.20 -16.94 -30.44
C GLU A 386 4.16 -18.40 -29.94
N ALA A 387 3.68 -19.33 -30.78
CA ALA A 387 3.45 -20.71 -30.37
C ALA A 387 4.70 -21.45 -29.85
N ASN A 388 5.89 -21.11 -30.37
CA ASN A 388 7.16 -21.81 -30.11
C ASN A 388 8.20 -20.94 -29.37
N GLU A 389 7.80 -19.81 -28.78
CA GLU A 389 8.71 -18.95 -28.03
C GLU A 389 8.69 -19.23 -26.53
N ASN A 390 9.82 -18.96 -25.88
CA ASN A 390 9.81 -18.78 -24.43
C ASN A 390 9.56 -17.30 -24.17
N ALA A 391 8.56 -17.00 -23.35
CA ALA A 391 8.14 -15.64 -23.07
C ALA A 391 7.52 -15.54 -21.68
N PHE A 392 7.32 -14.31 -21.22
CA PHE A 392 6.44 -14.04 -20.10
C PHE A 392 5.53 -12.86 -20.39
N VAL A 393 4.37 -12.87 -19.74
CA VAL A 393 3.42 -11.76 -19.72
C VAL A 393 3.12 -11.46 -18.26
N ALA A 394 3.62 -10.33 -17.78
CA ALA A 394 3.28 -9.76 -16.49
C ALA A 394 2.13 -8.77 -16.63
N ARG A 395 1.22 -8.81 -15.67
CA ARG A 395 0.14 -7.83 -15.49
C ARG A 395 0.09 -7.41 -14.04
N TYR A 396 -0.23 -6.14 -13.80
CA TYR A 396 -0.66 -5.68 -12.50
C TYR A 396 -2.18 -5.59 -12.50
N PHE A 397 -2.81 -6.25 -11.54
CA PHE A 397 -4.25 -6.15 -11.31
C PHE A 397 -4.49 -5.32 -10.04
N PRO A 398 -4.89 -4.04 -10.16
CA PRO A 398 -5.29 -3.25 -9.00
C PRO A 398 -6.60 -3.78 -8.43
N PHE A 399 -6.84 -3.55 -7.14
CA PHE A 399 -8.10 -3.89 -6.47
C PHE A 399 -8.96 -2.65 -6.22
N PRO A 400 -9.60 -2.05 -7.25
CA PRO A 400 -10.52 -0.93 -7.05
C PRO A 400 -11.73 -1.35 -6.22
N HIS A 401 -12.46 -0.36 -5.72
CA HIS A 401 -13.69 -0.61 -4.95
C HIS A 401 -14.68 -1.54 -5.68
N SER A 402 -14.73 -1.46 -7.01
CA SER A 402 -15.60 -2.26 -7.89
C SER A 402 -15.13 -3.69 -8.17
N ALA A 403 -13.90 -4.07 -7.77
CA ALA A 403 -13.44 -5.44 -7.95
C ALA A 403 -14.24 -6.41 -7.09
N ALA A 404 -14.39 -7.65 -7.58
CA ALA A 404 -15.10 -8.71 -6.88
C ALA A 404 -14.46 -9.00 -5.51
N THR A 405 -15.27 -9.44 -4.54
CA THR A 405 -14.83 -9.82 -3.19
C THR A 405 -15.15 -11.29 -2.90
N ASP A 406 -14.30 -11.96 -2.12
CA ASP A 406 -14.60 -13.31 -1.61
C ASP A 406 -15.53 -13.16 -0.39
N PRO A 407 -16.79 -13.63 -0.47
CA PRO A 407 -17.78 -13.38 0.57
C PRO A 407 -17.41 -14.01 1.92
N LYS A 408 -16.63 -15.10 1.92
CA LYS A 408 -16.19 -15.72 3.17
C LYS A 408 -15.05 -14.92 3.79
N VAL A 409 -14.18 -14.29 3.00
CA VAL A 409 -13.13 -13.41 3.53
C VAL A 409 -13.71 -12.08 3.99
N THR A 410 -14.67 -11.50 3.27
CA THR A 410 -15.44 -10.32 3.73
C THR A 410 -16.07 -10.60 5.10
N ALA A 411 -16.73 -11.75 5.28
CA ALA A 411 -17.31 -12.12 6.58
C ALA A 411 -16.27 -12.27 7.71
N LEU A 412 -15.03 -12.68 7.40
CA LEU A 412 -13.94 -12.74 8.39
C LEU A 412 -13.44 -11.34 8.78
N VAL A 413 -13.35 -10.41 7.82
CA VAL A 413 -13.00 -9.01 8.07
C VAL A 413 -14.08 -8.33 8.92
N ASP A 414 -15.36 -8.54 8.61
CA ASP A 414 -16.49 -8.02 9.39
C ASP A 414 -16.46 -8.56 10.84
N ALA A 415 -16.23 -9.86 11.00
CA ALA A 415 -16.11 -10.48 12.31
C ALA A 415 -14.91 -9.94 13.11
N TYR A 416 -13.79 -9.65 12.44
CA TYR A 416 -12.65 -8.98 13.06
C TYR A 416 -13.01 -7.58 13.54
N ALA A 417 -13.67 -6.76 12.72
CA ALA A 417 -14.09 -5.41 13.10
C ALA A 417 -14.98 -5.44 14.36
N VAL A 418 -16.02 -6.27 14.37
CA VAL A 418 -16.89 -6.47 15.53
C VAL A 418 -16.11 -6.89 16.78
N ARG A 419 -15.18 -7.84 16.62
CA ARG A 419 -14.37 -8.35 17.73
C ARG A 419 -13.46 -7.28 18.33
N VAL A 420 -12.74 -6.53 17.49
CA VAL A 420 -11.88 -5.41 17.93
C VAL A 420 -12.71 -4.34 18.62
N ASN A 421 -13.84 -3.96 18.02
CA ASN A 421 -14.70 -2.93 18.54
C ASN A 421 -15.24 -3.27 19.94
N GLN A 422 -15.73 -4.50 20.11
CA GLN A 422 -16.19 -5.00 21.41
C GLN A 422 -15.06 -5.10 22.45
N HIS A 423 -13.87 -5.53 22.02
CA HIS A 423 -12.70 -5.64 22.90
C HIS A 423 -12.24 -4.26 23.37
N ASN A 424 -11.96 -3.35 22.45
CA ASN A 424 -11.42 -2.02 22.75
C ASN A 424 -12.39 -1.20 23.59
N LYS A 425 -13.70 -1.32 23.36
CA LYS A 425 -14.73 -0.69 24.20
C LYS A 425 -14.56 -1.01 25.69
N VAL A 426 -14.20 -2.25 26.02
CA VAL A 426 -14.06 -2.72 27.41
C VAL A 426 -12.63 -2.52 27.90
N ALA A 427 -11.64 -2.98 27.13
CA ALA A 427 -10.24 -2.96 27.51
C ALA A 427 -9.70 -1.53 27.69
N LEU A 428 -10.22 -0.58 26.91
CA LEU A 428 -9.79 0.81 26.94
C LEU A 428 -10.82 1.73 27.63
N ALA A 429 -11.82 1.20 28.34
CA ALA A 429 -12.85 2.02 28.99
C ALA A 429 -12.27 3.05 29.99
N GLY A 430 -11.12 2.76 30.59
CA GLY A 430 -10.40 3.67 31.49
C GLY A 430 -9.41 4.62 30.81
N LEU A 431 -9.26 4.55 29.47
CA LEU A 431 -8.32 5.40 28.74
C LEU A 431 -8.87 6.83 28.63
N THR A 432 -8.35 7.72 29.47
CA THR A 432 -8.69 9.16 29.44
C THR A 432 -7.57 9.98 28.79
N PRO A 433 -7.90 11.10 28.12
CA PRO A 433 -6.87 11.98 27.58
C PRO A 433 -6.07 12.60 28.73
N VAL A 434 -4.86 13.07 28.43
CA VAL A 434 -4.11 13.90 29.38
C VAL A 434 -4.98 15.11 29.76
N PRO A 435 -5.15 15.46 31.04
CA PRO A 435 -5.90 16.66 31.41
C PRO A 435 -5.26 17.93 30.85
N ALA A 436 -6.08 18.90 30.46
CA ALA A 436 -5.56 20.23 30.14
C ALA A 436 -4.92 20.86 31.39
N LYS A 437 -3.85 21.65 31.21
CA LYS A 437 -3.22 22.33 32.34
C LYS A 437 -4.18 23.38 32.92
N PRO A 438 -4.13 23.66 34.24
CA PRO A 438 -4.93 24.72 34.84
C PRO A 438 -4.81 26.04 34.07
N GLY A 439 -5.96 26.64 33.73
CA GLY A 439 -6.03 27.89 32.97
C GLY A 439 -5.97 27.75 31.44
N GLN A 440 -5.74 26.55 30.89
CA GLN A 440 -5.83 26.33 29.45
C GLN A 440 -7.28 26.08 28.99
N PRO A 441 -7.65 26.50 27.77
CA PRO A 441 -8.94 26.13 27.17
C PRO A 441 -9.09 24.61 27.05
N VAL A 442 -10.31 24.12 27.25
CA VAL A 442 -10.72 22.72 27.08
C VAL A 442 -11.72 22.58 25.95
N TYR A 443 -11.87 21.36 25.46
CA TYR A 443 -12.85 21.03 24.44
C TYR A 443 -14.26 21.02 25.05
N VAL A 444 -15.24 21.55 24.32
CA VAL A 444 -16.64 21.66 24.76
C VAL A 444 -17.64 21.01 23.80
N GLY A 445 -17.20 20.63 22.60
CA GLY A 445 -18.03 20.03 21.56
C GLY A 445 -18.77 21.05 20.70
N SER A 446 -19.12 20.65 19.47
CA SER A 446 -19.74 21.54 18.47
C SER A 446 -21.11 22.09 18.90
N ASP A 447 -21.85 21.39 19.76
CA ASP A 447 -23.16 21.83 20.24
C ASP A 447 -23.07 23.14 21.04
N ALA A 448 -21.96 23.37 21.75
CA ALA A 448 -21.73 24.61 22.49
C ALA A 448 -21.59 25.84 21.56
N CYS A 449 -21.26 25.64 20.28
CA CYS A 449 -21.12 26.71 19.30
C CYS A 449 -22.46 27.14 18.67
N ARG A 450 -23.50 26.30 18.76
CA ARG A 450 -24.74 26.45 17.98
C ARG A 450 -25.47 27.76 18.25
N SER A 451 -25.59 28.21 19.49
CA SER A 451 -26.42 29.37 19.84
C SER A 451 -25.91 30.68 19.25
N CYS A 452 -24.60 30.78 18.99
CA CYS A 452 -23.98 31.98 18.40
C CYS A 452 -23.61 31.78 16.92
N HIS A 453 -23.39 30.54 16.48
CA HIS A 453 -22.97 30.19 15.12
C HIS A 453 -23.96 29.23 14.42
N GLU A 454 -25.27 29.47 14.57
CA GLU A 454 -26.30 28.55 14.08
C GLU A 454 -26.19 28.19 12.59
N PRO A 455 -26.00 29.15 11.65
CA PRO A 455 -25.86 28.81 10.23
C PRO A 455 -24.69 27.86 9.95
N ALA A 456 -23.52 28.13 10.56
CA ALA A 456 -22.33 27.30 10.42
C ALA A 456 -22.54 25.90 11.02
N TYR A 457 -23.16 25.82 12.20
CA TYR A 457 -23.45 24.56 12.87
C TYR A 457 -24.40 23.68 12.05
N LEU A 458 -25.49 24.26 11.51
CA LEU A 458 -26.47 23.51 10.72
C LEU A 458 -25.85 22.99 9.41
N TRP A 459 -25.00 23.80 8.77
CA TRP A 459 -24.24 23.35 7.61
C TRP A 459 -23.28 22.21 7.97
N TRP A 460 -22.48 22.38 9.03
CA TRP A 460 -21.49 21.39 9.49
C TRP A 460 -22.15 20.04 9.76
N LYS A 461 -23.31 20.04 10.41
CA LYS A 461 -24.07 18.81 10.74
C LYS A 461 -24.44 17.99 9.49
N GLY A 462 -24.60 18.64 8.34
CA GLY A 462 -24.87 17.97 7.06
C GLY A 462 -23.62 17.66 6.22
N HIS A 463 -22.44 18.09 6.65
CA HIS A 463 -21.15 17.86 5.98
C HIS A 463 -20.53 16.53 6.43
N PRO A 464 -19.72 15.83 5.62
CA PRO A 464 -18.99 14.61 6.02
C PRO A 464 -18.30 14.70 7.39
N HIS A 465 -17.74 15.87 7.72
CA HIS A 465 -17.15 16.12 9.04
C HIS A 465 -18.15 16.04 10.19
N GLY A 466 -19.40 16.49 10.03
CA GLY A 466 -20.40 16.54 11.10
C GLY A 466 -21.14 15.22 11.36
N TYR A 467 -20.92 14.19 10.52
CA TYR A 467 -21.42 12.84 10.77
C TYR A 467 -20.33 11.77 10.68
N ALA A 468 -19.05 12.17 10.74
CA ALA A 468 -17.91 11.27 10.60
C ALA A 468 -17.95 10.08 11.58
N TYR A 469 -18.28 10.29 12.86
CA TYR A 469 -18.30 9.19 13.83
C TYR A 469 -19.35 8.12 13.47
N SER A 470 -20.50 8.54 12.95
CA SER A 470 -21.57 7.63 12.55
C SER A 470 -21.18 6.68 11.42
N THR A 471 -20.19 7.05 10.59
CA THR A 471 -19.71 6.16 9.52
C THR A 471 -18.94 4.98 10.09
N LEU A 472 -18.23 5.16 11.22
CA LEU A 472 -17.56 4.07 11.93
C LEU A 472 -18.56 3.16 12.64
N VAL A 473 -19.59 3.72 13.27
CA VAL A 473 -20.63 2.94 13.95
C VAL A 473 -21.33 1.97 13.00
N LYS A 474 -21.60 2.41 11.76
CA LYS A 474 -22.23 1.57 10.72
C LYS A 474 -21.43 0.32 10.36
N VAL A 475 -20.12 0.34 10.57
CA VAL A 475 -19.20 -0.75 10.20
C VAL A 475 -18.44 -1.30 11.41
N HIS A 476 -18.90 -1.01 12.63
CA HIS A 476 -18.31 -1.48 13.89
C HIS A 476 -16.83 -1.13 14.05
N LYS A 477 -16.47 0.14 13.84
CA LYS A 477 -15.08 0.64 13.96
C LYS A 477 -14.92 1.84 14.87
N GLU A 478 -15.98 2.23 15.57
CA GLU A 478 -15.99 3.42 16.42
C GLU A 478 -15.03 3.30 17.62
N TYR A 479 -14.62 2.09 17.97
CA TYR A 479 -13.56 1.78 18.95
C TYR A 479 -12.29 1.19 18.32
N ASN A 480 -12.13 1.25 16.99
CA ASN A 480 -10.90 0.82 16.33
C ASN A 480 -9.87 1.96 16.38
N LEU A 481 -8.66 1.68 16.89
CA LEU A 481 -7.62 2.69 17.11
C LEU A 481 -7.06 3.29 15.82
N ASP A 482 -7.20 2.58 14.70
CA ASP A 482 -6.76 3.04 13.39
C ASP A 482 -7.77 4.02 12.76
N CYS A 483 -9.02 3.98 13.22
CA CYS A 483 -10.12 4.72 12.59
C CYS A 483 -10.54 5.92 13.42
N VAL A 484 -10.69 5.73 14.74
CA VAL A 484 -11.35 6.73 15.60
C VAL A 484 -10.64 8.08 15.58
N GLY A 485 -9.31 8.11 15.42
CA GLY A 485 -8.53 9.33 15.54
C GLY A 485 -8.89 10.43 14.55
N CYS A 486 -9.37 10.08 13.36
CA CYS A 486 -9.82 11.02 12.34
C CYS A 486 -11.34 11.29 12.39
N HIS A 487 -12.08 10.64 13.29
CA HIS A 487 -13.55 10.65 13.34
C HIS A 487 -14.12 11.28 14.62
N VAL A 488 -13.27 11.82 15.48
CA VAL A 488 -13.64 12.51 16.72
C VAL A 488 -12.92 13.86 16.83
N THR A 489 -13.30 14.65 17.82
CA THR A 489 -12.73 15.96 18.09
C THR A 489 -11.63 15.88 19.14
N GLY A 490 -10.44 16.39 18.81
CA GLY A 490 -9.33 16.48 19.77
C GLY A 490 -8.74 15.14 20.19
N TYR A 491 -8.67 14.14 19.29
CA TYR A 491 -8.15 12.81 19.61
C TYR A 491 -6.74 12.86 20.22
N MET A 492 -6.60 12.28 21.41
CA MET A 492 -5.38 12.24 22.22
C MET A 492 -4.77 13.62 22.50
N LYS A 493 -5.54 14.71 22.33
CA LYS A 493 -5.14 16.06 22.74
C LYS A 493 -5.50 16.32 24.21
N PRO A 494 -4.79 17.22 24.90
CA PRO A 494 -5.11 17.55 26.29
C PRO A 494 -6.56 18.00 26.46
N GLY A 495 -7.31 17.34 27.35
CA GLY A 495 -8.74 17.57 27.57
C GLY A 495 -9.66 17.22 26.40
N GLY A 496 -9.15 16.50 25.39
CA GLY A 496 -9.88 16.11 24.19
C GLY A 496 -10.53 14.74 24.29
N SER A 497 -10.44 13.93 23.24
CA SER A 497 -11.04 12.61 23.17
C SER A 497 -10.02 11.47 23.20
N THR A 498 -10.50 10.27 23.49
CA THR A 498 -9.81 8.99 23.22
C THR A 498 -10.80 8.05 22.53
N VAL A 499 -10.37 6.83 22.24
CA VAL A 499 -11.21 5.80 21.61
C VAL A 499 -12.53 5.54 22.37
N THR A 500 -12.53 5.70 23.69
CA THR A 500 -13.67 5.42 24.58
C THR A 500 -14.12 6.63 25.38
N HIS A 501 -13.42 7.77 25.28
CA HIS A 501 -13.72 9.00 25.99
C HIS A 501 -14.08 10.13 25.02
N ASN A 502 -15.36 10.48 24.92
CA ASN A 502 -15.87 11.54 24.03
C ASN A 502 -16.77 12.57 24.74
N LEU A 503 -16.55 12.82 26.04
CA LEU A 503 -17.37 13.73 26.86
C LEU A 503 -18.88 13.48 26.75
N GLY A 504 -19.31 12.22 26.85
CA GLY A 504 -20.73 11.86 26.73
C GLY A 504 -21.31 12.03 25.31
N GLY A 505 -20.45 12.04 24.29
CA GLY A 505 -20.82 12.18 22.88
C GLY A 505 -20.53 13.57 22.30
N ALA A 506 -20.21 14.56 23.14
CA ALA A 506 -19.96 15.94 22.70
C ALA A 506 -18.76 16.08 21.74
N LEU A 507 -17.80 15.15 21.80
CA LEU A 507 -16.61 15.14 20.92
C LEU A 507 -16.72 14.16 19.75
N GLU A 508 -17.88 13.54 19.53
CA GLU A 508 -18.08 12.74 18.32
C GLU A 508 -18.06 13.64 17.08
N ASN A 509 -17.54 13.09 15.98
CA ASN A 509 -17.38 13.73 14.67
C ASN A 509 -16.18 14.69 14.59
N VAL A 510 -15.86 15.12 13.37
CA VAL A 510 -14.84 16.14 13.13
C VAL A 510 -15.47 17.51 13.41
N GLY A 511 -15.47 17.91 14.69
CA GLY A 511 -16.16 19.10 15.17
C GLY A 511 -15.43 20.43 14.92
N CYS A 512 -16.08 21.54 15.29
CA CYS A 512 -15.53 22.89 15.12
C CYS A 512 -14.14 23.05 15.73
N GLU A 513 -13.90 22.40 16.87
CA GLU A 513 -12.67 22.51 17.66
C GLU A 513 -11.48 21.73 17.07
N ASN A 514 -11.69 20.85 16.08
CA ASN A 514 -10.57 20.27 15.32
C ASN A 514 -9.87 21.35 14.49
N CYS A 515 -10.64 22.23 13.85
CA CYS A 515 -10.13 23.34 13.06
C CYS A 515 -9.69 24.50 13.98
N HIS A 516 -10.58 24.94 14.86
CA HIS A 516 -10.43 26.19 15.62
C HIS A 516 -9.69 26.04 16.96
N GLY A 517 -9.46 24.80 17.43
CA GLY A 517 -8.92 24.50 18.75
C GLY A 517 -9.99 24.48 19.85
N PRO A 518 -9.61 24.21 21.11
CA PRO A 518 -10.55 24.12 22.22
C PRO A 518 -11.22 25.46 22.53
N GLY A 519 -12.55 25.45 22.67
CA GLY A 519 -13.41 26.63 22.66
C GLY A 519 -13.91 27.11 24.02
N SER A 520 -13.57 26.44 25.14
CA SER A 520 -14.17 26.77 26.44
C SER A 520 -13.98 28.22 26.88
N ALA A 521 -12.84 28.85 26.55
CA ALA A 521 -12.57 30.24 26.87
C ALA A 521 -13.45 31.20 26.03
N HIS A 522 -13.58 30.91 24.74
CA HIS A 522 -14.42 31.68 23.81
C HIS A 522 -15.91 31.57 24.15
N VAL A 523 -16.39 30.37 24.50
CA VAL A 523 -17.78 30.16 24.93
C VAL A 523 -18.09 30.94 26.22
N LYS A 524 -17.12 31.04 27.14
CA LYS A 524 -17.28 31.82 28.37
C LYS A 524 -17.25 33.33 28.11
N ASP A 525 -16.39 33.78 27.21
CA ASP A 525 -16.23 35.19 26.84
C ASP A 525 -15.99 35.30 25.32
N PRO A 526 -17.02 35.66 24.52
CA PRO A 526 -16.90 35.76 23.07
C PRO A 526 -15.89 36.80 22.56
N SER A 527 -15.39 37.68 23.44
CA SER A 527 -14.30 38.61 23.09
C SER A 527 -12.93 37.91 22.99
N VAL A 528 -12.78 36.74 23.62
CA VAL A 528 -11.58 35.90 23.50
C VAL A 528 -11.64 35.17 22.17
N PRO A 529 -10.69 35.36 21.23
CA PRO A 529 -10.71 34.66 19.96
C PRO A 529 -10.46 33.15 20.15
N MET A 530 -10.98 32.35 19.23
CA MET A 530 -10.57 30.95 19.10
C MET A 530 -9.07 30.86 18.83
N ALA A 531 -8.45 29.72 19.17
CA ALA A 531 -7.02 29.52 18.97
C ALA A 531 -6.60 29.68 17.49
N ARG A 532 -7.50 29.34 16.56
CA ARG A 532 -7.31 29.56 15.12
C ARG A 532 -8.56 30.18 14.53
N THR A 533 -8.49 31.43 14.11
CA THR A 533 -9.56 32.07 13.33
C THR A 533 -9.52 31.61 11.87
N ASP A 534 -8.31 31.45 11.31
CA ASP A 534 -8.07 30.89 9.99
C ASP A 534 -7.21 29.62 10.10
N PRO A 535 -7.80 28.42 10.00
CA PRO A 535 -7.06 27.16 10.15
C PRO A 535 -6.07 26.94 8.99
N PRO A 536 -4.78 26.70 9.27
CA PRO A 536 -3.79 26.40 8.22
C PRO A 536 -3.93 24.96 7.71
N GLU A 537 -3.34 24.69 6.53
CA GLU A 537 -3.31 23.37 5.88
C GLU A 537 -2.82 22.25 6.81
N SER A 538 -1.87 22.54 7.69
CA SER A 538 -1.32 21.58 8.65
C SER A 538 -2.36 20.99 9.60
N VAL A 539 -3.51 21.64 9.80
CA VAL A 539 -4.63 21.06 10.57
C VAL A 539 -5.34 19.98 9.77
N CYS A 540 -5.57 20.21 8.47
CA CYS A 540 -6.20 19.23 7.58
C CYS A 540 -5.33 17.99 7.40
N LEU A 541 -4.01 18.18 7.26
CA LEU A 541 -3.04 17.09 7.08
C LEU A 541 -2.88 16.16 8.29
N GLN A 542 -3.51 16.46 9.43
CA GLN A 542 -3.59 15.52 10.56
C GLN A 542 -4.43 14.29 10.23
N CYS A 543 -5.40 14.43 9.31
CA CYS A 543 -6.27 13.35 8.87
C CYS A 543 -6.12 13.10 7.36
N HIS A 544 -6.00 14.15 6.55
CA HIS A 544 -5.84 14.07 5.10
C HIS A 544 -4.39 13.84 4.71
N THR A 545 -3.94 12.60 4.85
CA THR A 545 -2.65 12.12 4.32
C THR A 545 -2.83 11.54 2.92
N PRO A 546 -1.76 11.29 2.14
CA PRO A 546 -1.88 10.54 0.89
C PRO A 546 -2.57 9.18 1.05
N GLU A 547 -2.38 8.55 2.21
CA GLU A 547 -3.01 7.27 2.61
C GLU A 547 -4.52 7.36 2.81
N HIS A 548 -4.99 8.43 3.45
CA HIS A 548 -6.41 8.59 3.82
C HIS A 548 -7.17 9.52 2.87
N SER A 549 -6.49 10.28 2.02
CA SER A 549 -7.10 11.30 1.16
C SER A 549 -6.18 11.61 -0.03
N ASP A 550 -6.04 10.64 -0.93
CA ASP A 550 -5.24 10.66 -2.17
C ASP A 550 -5.44 11.91 -3.07
N ARG A 551 -6.64 12.52 -3.04
CA ARG A 551 -6.98 13.73 -3.80
C ARG A 551 -7.09 14.99 -2.94
N PHE A 552 -6.46 15.00 -1.77
CA PHE A 552 -6.48 16.18 -0.93
C PHE A 552 -5.85 17.38 -1.67
N ASN A 553 -6.62 18.46 -1.79
CA ASN A 553 -6.14 19.74 -2.26
C ASN A 553 -6.67 20.79 -1.29
N TYR A 554 -5.76 21.41 -0.53
CA TYR A 554 -6.14 22.32 0.55
C TYR A 554 -7.08 23.43 0.09
N GLU A 555 -6.79 24.11 -1.02
CA GLU A 555 -7.62 25.20 -1.52
C GLU A 555 -9.01 24.75 -1.96
N ALA A 556 -9.11 23.61 -2.65
CA ALA A 556 -10.40 23.07 -3.09
C ALA A 556 -11.25 22.59 -1.90
N TYR A 557 -10.64 21.87 -0.95
CA TYR A 557 -11.33 21.34 0.23
C TYR A 557 -11.72 22.47 1.18
N ARG A 558 -10.81 23.43 1.45
CA ARG A 558 -11.12 24.59 2.27
C ARG A 558 -12.29 25.38 1.69
N ARG A 559 -12.35 25.55 0.37
CA ARG A 559 -13.47 26.23 -0.30
C ARG A 559 -14.82 25.55 -0.04
N SER A 560 -14.87 24.22 0.08
CA SER A 560 -16.12 23.52 0.41
C SER A 560 -16.56 23.74 1.85
N LEU A 561 -15.66 24.18 2.75
CA LEU A 561 -15.97 24.51 4.14
C LEU A 561 -16.44 25.96 4.32
N LEU A 562 -16.16 26.83 3.36
CA LEU A 562 -16.55 28.25 3.41
C LEU A 562 -17.97 28.40 2.83
N VAL A 563 -18.91 28.86 3.65
CA VAL A 563 -20.32 29.07 3.29
C VAL A 563 -20.85 30.36 3.89
N PRO A 564 -21.99 30.90 3.43
CA PRO A 564 -22.61 32.05 4.10
C PRO A 564 -22.79 31.79 5.60
N GLY A 565 -22.20 32.66 6.43
CA GLY A 565 -22.19 32.51 7.90
C GLY A 565 -21.03 31.69 8.46
N HIS A 566 -20.15 31.18 7.62
CA HIS A 566 -18.91 30.49 8.00
C HIS A 566 -17.80 30.80 6.98
N GLY A 567 -17.03 31.86 7.26
CA GLY A 567 -15.93 32.30 6.40
C GLY A 567 -16.36 33.03 5.11
N MET A 568 -17.66 33.10 4.82
CA MET A 568 -18.24 34.02 3.83
C MET A 568 -19.28 34.94 4.50
N ALA A 569 -19.48 36.13 3.93
CA ALA A 569 -20.56 37.03 4.34
C ALA A 569 -21.92 36.33 4.19
N MET A 570 -22.84 36.63 5.11
CA MET A 570 -24.22 36.10 5.11
C MET A 570 -25.03 36.61 3.94
#